data_AF-K0KGW4-F1
#
_entry.id   AF-K0KGW4-F1
#
_cell.length_a   1.000
_cell.length_b   1.000
_cell.length_c   1.000
_cell.angle_alpha   90.00
_cell.angle_beta   90.00
_cell.angle_gamma   90.00
#
_symmetry.space_group_name_H-M   'P 1'
#
loop_
_entity.id
_entity.type
_entity.pdbx_description
1 polymer ?
#
loop_
_entity_poly.entity_id
_entity_poly.type
_entity_poly.pdbx_seq_one_letter_code
_entity_poly.pdbx_strand_id
1 'polypeptide(L)'
;MYQQQRPIYSEGNTQQRNISQPFNLSNPLPNSAMNTLSQQPQHQPILNQAQFPPFNQNNPLLQQQQTASPINPVKQLHQQSLTPHSVPQQLINSGFPQDQQQQIPSGMTSTGLSSQIPQPSLATSVSEGPRALDDKNVYQWIVELSYGPNREQALLELGKKREQYDDLPIVLWNSFGVMTSLLDEIVSVYPLLSPPNLTSAASSRVCNALALLQCVAAHQETRNLFLNAHIPLFLYPFLNTNSKQRPFEYLRLTSLGVIGALVKNDTPEVISFLLTTEIIPLCLRIMESSSELSKTVAIFIVQKILVDDAGLAYVCQTYERFAAVASVLKAMVDQLLTQEGSRLLKHVVRCYLRLSDNPDARTALRKCLPESLKDQTFHQALKDDTSSKKCLAQLLLNLGDYEGQQQAQNLQQ
;
A
#
# COMPACT_ATOMS: atom_id res chain seq x y z
N MET A 1 -9.20 51.52 14.20
CA MET A 1 -7.86 52.11 14.38
C MET A 1 -6.99 51.13 15.15
N TYR A 2 -6.09 50.44 14.45
CA TYR A 2 -4.90 49.81 15.05
C TYR A 2 -3.78 49.99 14.01
N GLN A 3 -2.83 50.86 14.36
CA GLN A 3 -1.72 51.27 13.50
C GLN A 3 -0.61 50.22 13.52
N GLN A 4 -0.10 49.92 12.33
CA GLN A 4 1.10 49.15 12.07
C GLN A 4 2.34 49.85 12.65
N GLN A 5 3.27 49.08 13.23
CA GLN A 5 4.66 49.51 13.42
C GLN A 5 5.59 48.43 12.86
N ARG A 6 6.30 48.76 11.78
CA ARG A 6 7.47 48.02 11.30
C ARG A 6 8.73 48.60 11.97
N PRO A 7 9.78 47.80 12.22
CA PRO A 7 11.12 48.33 12.43
C PRO A 7 11.83 48.58 11.09
N ILE A 8 12.42 49.77 10.98
CA ILE A 8 13.40 50.19 9.97
C ILE A 8 14.79 49.96 10.57
N TYR A 9 15.69 49.29 9.85
CA TYR A 9 17.14 49.50 9.98
C TYR A 9 17.80 49.51 8.59
N SER A 10 18.73 50.44 8.45
CA SER A 10 19.29 51.06 7.26
C SER A 10 20.45 50.30 6.62
N GLU A 11 20.53 50.43 5.29
CA GLU A 11 21.64 50.05 4.42
C GLU A 11 22.97 50.78 4.74
N GLY A 12 24.08 50.07 4.58
CA GLY A 12 25.44 50.60 4.50
C GLY A 12 26.21 49.87 3.40
N ASN A 13 26.82 50.65 2.50
CA ASN A 13 27.18 50.29 1.14
C ASN A 13 28.65 49.84 0.97
N THR A 14 28.87 48.92 0.03
CA THR A 14 30.03 48.74 -0.88
C THR A 14 31.48 48.65 -0.37
N GLN A 15 32.18 47.54 -0.68
CA GLN A 15 33.43 47.60 -1.49
C GLN A 15 33.84 46.25 -2.09
N GLN A 16 34.08 46.28 -3.41
CA GLN A 16 34.57 45.22 -4.27
C GLN A 16 36.03 44.85 -3.97
N ARG A 17 36.39 43.56 -4.09
CA ARG A 17 37.67 43.16 -4.67
C ARG A 17 37.56 41.79 -5.36
N ASN A 18 37.99 41.81 -6.60
CA ASN A 18 38.00 40.75 -7.59
C ASN A 18 39.47 40.38 -7.81
N ILE A 19 39.91 39.13 -7.55
CA ILE A 19 41.18 38.61 -8.09
C ILE A 19 41.02 37.13 -8.44
N SER A 20 41.48 36.84 -9.64
CA SER A 20 41.39 35.63 -10.42
C SER A 20 42.49 34.60 -10.12
N GLN A 21 42.17 33.33 -10.39
CA GLN A 21 43.02 32.34 -11.10
C GLN A 21 44.04 31.46 -10.33
N PRO A 22 44.50 30.33 -10.91
CA PRO A 22 44.28 28.97 -10.35
C PRO A 22 45.59 28.22 -10.02
N PHE A 23 45.50 27.05 -9.39
CA PHE A 23 46.64 26.11 -9.29
C PHE A 23 46.24 24.67 -9.60
N ASN A 24 47.00 24.09 -10.53
CA ASN A 24 47.07 22.68 -10.89
C ASN A 24 48.51 22.21 -10.60
N LEU A 25 48.72 20.88 -10.63
CA LEU A 25 49.98 20.08 -10.61
C LEU A 25 50.36 19.30 -9.33
N SER A 26 50.07 17.98 -9.40
CA SER A 26 50.98 16.81 -9.37
C SER A 26 51.74 16.37 -8.10
N ASN A 27 51.39 15.15 -7.62
CA ASN A 27 52.18 13.93 -7.26
C ASN A 27 53.62 14.03 -6.66
N PRO A 28 54.20 12.97 -6.03
CA PRO A 28 53.65 11.77 -5.35
C PRO A 28 54.35 11.42 -3.99
N LEU A 29 53.97 10.27 -3.40
CA LEU A 29 54.45 9.54 -2.19
C LEU A 29 55.98 9.48 -1.94
N PRO A 30 56.39 9.07 -0.71
CA PRO A 30 57.01 7.74 -0.59
C PRO A 30 56.61 6.88 0.64
N ASN A 31 56.91 5.59 0.46
CA ASN A 31 56.65 4.37 1.22
C ASN A 31 57.44 4.18 2.54
N SER A 32 57.09 3.07 3.25
CA SER A 32 57.85 2.22 4.22
C SER A 32 57.53 2.47 5.71
N ALA A 33 57.36 1.49 6.64
CA ALA A 33 57.51 0.03 6.73
C ALA A 33 56.61 -0.48 7.91
N MET A 34 55.87 -1.60 7.85
CA MET A 34 56.18 -3.00 8.23
C MET A 34 56.43 -3.33 9.74
N ASN A 35 55.57 -4.21 10.30
CA ASN A 35 55.78 -5.19 11.42
C ASN A 35 56.03 -4.64 12.86
N THR A 36 55.66 -5.23 14.01
CA THR A 36 55.06 -6.50 14.48
C THR A 36 54.83 -6.43 16.03
N LEU A 37 53.88 -7.22 16.55
CA LEU A 37 53.80 -7.87 17.88
C LEU A 37 53.73 -7.09 19.23
N SER A 38 52.71 -7.49 20.01
CA SER A 38 52.77 -8.02 21.40
C SER A 38 52.44 -7.16 22.64
N GLN A 39 51.43 -7.68 23.36
CA GLN A 39 51.26 -7.83 24.82
C GLN A 39 50.65 -6.72 25.72
N GLN A 40 49.74 -7.21 26.57
CA GLN A 40 49.05 -6.60 27.72
C GLN A 40 50.02 -6.21 28.86
N PRO A 41 49.52 -5.55 29.93
CA PRO A 41 49.19 -6.31 31.14
C PRO A 41 47.88 -5.93 31.87
N GLN A 42 47.47 -6.86 32.74
CA GLN A 42 46.34 -6.93 33.68
C GLN A 42 46.43 -5.95 34.88
N HIS A 43 45.29 -5.50 35.45
CA HIS A 43 44.78 -5.94 36.77
C HIS A 43 43.45 -5.24 37.19
N GLN A 44 42.78 -5.93 38.11
CA GLN A 44 41.38 -5.96 38.59
C GLN A 44 41.06 -4.91 39.69
N PRO A 45 39.80 -4.78 40.21
CA PRO A 45 39.26 -5.70 41.23
C PRO A 45 37.73 -6.03 41.17
N ILE A 46 37.30 -6.85 42.15
CA ILE A 46 36.20 -7.84 42.22
C ILE A 46 35.03 -7.38 43.15
N LEU A 47 33.81 -7.95 42.93
CA LEU A 47 32.69 -8.42 43.83
C LEU A 47 31.32 -7.96 43.26
N ASN A 48 30.20 -8.71 43.21
CA ASN A 48 29.76 -9.95 43.85
C ASN A 48 28.57 -10.58 43.06
N GLN A 49 28.42 -11.92 43.10
CA GLN A 49 27.36 -12.71 42.46
C GLN A 49 26.11 -12.89 43.34
N ALA A 50 24.93 -13.08 42.73
CA ALA A 50 23.72 -13.58 43.41
C ALA A 50 23.22 -14.86 42.72
N GLN A 51 23.10 -15.93 43.52
CA GLN A 51 22.63 -17.27 43.15
C GLN A 51 21.12 -17.44 43.42
N PHE A 52 20.46 -18.27 42.62
CA PHE A 52 19.12 -18.83 42.85
C PHE A 52 19.14 -20.02 43.83
N PRO A 53 18.07 -20.27 44.60
CA PRO A 53 17.82 -21.57 45.23
C PRO A 53 16.62 -22.35 44.61
N PRO A 54 16.62 -23.69 44.68
CA PRO A 54 15.47 -24.54 44.35
C PRO A 54 14.74 -25.03 45.63
N PHE A 55 13.45 -25.34 45.59
CA PHE A 55 12.77 -26.15 46.63
C PHE A 55 11.56 -26.91 46.10
N ASN A 56 11.47 -28.19 46.48
CA ASN A 56 10.33 -29.08 46.30
C ASN A 56 10.13 -29.95 47.57
N GLN A 57 8.86 -30.29 47.87
CA GLN A 57 8.30 -31.33 48.77
C GLN A 57 8.52 -31.29 50.32
N ASN A 58 7.44 -31.13 51.12
CA ASN A 58 6.61 -32.21 51.73
C ASN A 58 5.55 -31.71 52.76
N ASN A 59 4.44 -32.47 52.85
CA ASN A 59 3.18 -32.35 53.64
C ASN A 59 3.37 -32.67 55.17
N PRO A 60 2.38 -32.59 56.13
CA PRO A 60 1.00 -33.17 56.05
C PRO A 60 -0.18 -32.59 56.92
N LEU A 61 -1.39 -33.17 56.69
CA LEU A 61 -2.44 -33.64 57.66
C LEU A 61 -3.68 -32.78 58.08
N LEU A 62 -4.88 -33.20 57.60
CA LEU A 62 -6.16 -33.51 58.29
C LEU A 62 -7.27 -33.79 57.22
N GLN A 63 -7.60 -35.03 56.82
CA GLN A 63 -8.61 -35.98 57.38
C GLN A 63 -10.04 -35.37 57.45
N GLN A 64 -11.12 -35.88 56.82
CA GLN A 64 -11.78 -37.21 56.90
C GLN A 64 -12.94 -37.28 55.83
N GLN A 65 -13.00 -38.29 54.95
CA GLN A 65 -13.91 -39.48 54.94
C GLN A 65 -15.29 -39.28 54.22
N GLN A 66 -15.43 -39.71 52.96
CA GLN A 66 -16.10 -40.95 52.44
C GLN A 66 -17.61 -41.12 52.73
N THR A 67 -18.43 -41.26 51.67
CA THR A 67 -19.17 -42.52 51.34
C THR A 67 -20.03 -42.43 50.05
N ALA A 68 -19.84 -43.44 49.19
CA ALA A 68 -20.79 -44.18 48.33
C ALA A 68 -21.80 -43.51 47.35
N SER A 69 -21.66 -43.90 46.07
CA SER A 69 -22.63 -43.92 44.94
C SER A 69 -23.85 -44.84 45.20
N PRO A 70 -24.91 -45.00 44.34
CA PRO A 70 -25.00 -44.69 42.89
C PRO A 70 -26.38 -44.21 42.32
N ILE A 71 -26.41 -44.06 40.98
CA ILE A 71 -27.53 -44.17 40.00
C ILE A 71 -27.92 -42.88 39.20
N ASN A 72 -27.74 -43.02 37.88
CA ASN A 72 -28.02 -42.16 36.69
C ASN A 72 -29.51 -41.72 36.50
N PRO A 73 -29.87 -40.94 35.45
CA PRO A 73 -29.15 -39.90 34.67
C PRO A 73 -29.99 -38.60 34.50
N VAL A 74 -29.47 -37.58 33.79
CA VAL A 74 -30.15 -36.78 32.72
C VAL A 74 -29.61 -35.34 32.61
N LYS A 75 -29.35 -34.95 31.35
CA LYS A 75 -29.18 -33.61 30.74
C LYS A 75 -27.80 -32.94 30.74
N GLN A 76 -27.17 -33.13 29.58
CA GLN A 76 -26.08 -32.35 28.98
C GLN A 76 -26.33 -30.84 29.02
N LEU A 77 -25.33 -30.09 29.48
CA LEU A 77 -25.07 -28.72 29.03
C LEU A 77 -23.58 -28.63 28.72
N HIS A 78 -23.28 -28.45 27.43
CA HIS A 78 -21.94 -28.48 26.86
C HIS A 78 -21.12 -27.28 27.31
N GLN A 79 -19.86 -27.60 27.61
CA GLN A 79 -18.79 -26.75 28.08
C GLN A 79 -18.34 -25.80 26.95
N GLN A 80 -18.25 -24.50 27.26
CA GLN A 80 -17.60 -23.49 26.41
C GLN A 80 -16.09 -23.74 26.39
N SER A 81 -15.58 -24.16 25.25
CA SER A 81 -14.17 -24.11 24.91
C SER A 81 -13.85 -22.77 24.23
N LEU A 82 -12.87 -22.07 24.78
CA LEU A 82 -12.28 -20.84 24.26
C LEU A 82 -11.70 -21.06 22.86
N THR A 83 -12.14 -20.28 21.88
CA THR A 83 -11.50 -20.13 20.56
C THR A 83 -10.61 -18.89 20.52
N PRO A 84 -9.44 -18.94 19.87
CA PRO A 84 -8.59 -17.77 19.71
C PRO A 84 -9.15 -16.83 18.63
N HIS A 85 -9.09 -15.51 18.89
CA HIS A 85 -9.58 -14.43 18.05
C HIS A 85 -9.11 -14.50 16.59
N SER A 86 -10.07 -14.59 15.67
CA SER A 86 -9.93 -14.31 14.25
C SER A 86 -10.00 -12.80 14.00
N VAL A 87 -8.96 -12.24 13.39
CA VAL A 87 -8.94 -10.85 12.91
C VAL A 87 -9.77 -10.75 11.61
N PRO A 88 -10.68 -9.77 11.45
CA PRO A 88 -11.54 -9.70 10.27
C PRO A 88 -10.75 -9.33 9.01
N GLN A 89 -10.72 -10.24 8.04
CA GLN A 89 -10.04 -10.11 6.75
C GLN A 89 -10.86 -9.30 5.72
N GLN A 90 -11.90 -8.58 6.16
CA GLN A 90 -12.88 -7.91 5.30
C GLN A 90 -12.56 -6.43 4.97
N LEU A 91 -11.56 -5.82 5.60
CA LEU A 91 -11.28 -4.37 5.42
C LEU A 91 -10.60 -3.98 4.10
N ILE A 92 -10.10 -4.95 3.30
CA ILE A 92 -9.22 -4.67 2.14
C ILE A 92 -9.73 -5.33 0.83
N ASN A 93 -10.86 -6.04 0.85
CA ASN A 93 -11.30 -6.82 -0.32
C ASN A 93 -12.25 -6.10 -1.29
N SER A 94 -12.58 -4.83 -1.08
CA SER A 94 -13.48 -4.06 -1.94
C SER A 94 -12.74 -2.89 -2.60
N GLY A 95 -12.40 -3.02 -3.90
CA GLY A 95 -11.88 -1.86 -4.65
C GLY A 95 -11.14 -2.06 -5.97
N PHE A 96 -10.93 -3.26 -6.49
CA PHE A 96 -10.31 -3.46 -7.82
C PHE A 96 -11.34 -3.94 -8.84
N PRO A 97 -11.46 -3.30 -10.02
CA PRO A 97 -12.56 -3.56 -10.95
C PRO A 97 -12.52 -4.98 -11.55
N GLN A 98 -13.69 -5.62 -11.55
CA GLN A 98 -14.05 -6.72 -12.44
C GLN A 98 -14.72 -6.10 -13.67
N ASP A 99 -14.13 -6.27 -14.85
CA ASP A 99 -14.82 -5.99 -16.12
C ASP A 99 -15.88 -7.07 -16.35
N GLN A 100 -17.15 -6.71 -16.28
CA GLN A 100 -18.27 -7.58 -16.64
C GLN A 100 -18.97 -7.02 -17.88
N GLN A 101 -18.80 -7.74 -19.00
CA GLN A 101 -19.43 -7.47 -20.29
C GLN A 101 -20.94 -7.69 -20.21
N GLN A 102 -21.73 -6.66 -20.55
CA GLN A 102 -23.18 -6.77 -20.73
C GLN A 102 -23.53 -7.27 -22.14
N GLN A 103 -24.16 -8.44 -22.21
CA GLN A 103 -24.87 -8.96 -23.39
C GLN A 103 -26.29 -8.40 -23.43
N ILE A 104 -26.69 -7.92 -24.60
CA ILE A 104 -28.03 -7.44 -24.95
C ILE A 104 -28.89 -8.66 -25.36
N PRO A 105 -30.17 -8.71 -24.99
CA PRO A 105 -31.16 -9.40 -25.81
C PRO A 105 -32.31 -8.49 -26.24
N SER A 106 -32.59 -8.55 -27.54
CA SER A 106 -33.73 -7.97 -28.25
C SER A 106 -35.04 -8.69 -27.90
N GLY A 107 -36.17 -7.96 -27.84
CA GLY A 107 -37.50 -8.57 -27.69
C GLY A 107 -38.68 -7.61 -27.72
N MET A 108 -39.20 -7.37 -28.93
CA MET A 108 -40.59 -7.12 -29.37
C MET A 108 -41.52 -6.06 -28.72
N THR A 109 -42.21 -5.42 -29.66
CA THR A 109 -43.21 -4.36 -29.65
C THR A 109 -44.56 -4.72 -29.01
N SER A 110 -45.18 -3.77 -28.30
CA SER A 110 -46.63 -3.51 -28.46
C SER A 110 -46.99 -2.07 -28.09
N THR A 111 -47.92 -1.53 -28.87
CA THR A 111 -48.43 -0.16 -28.93
C THR A 111 -49.50 0.15 -27.89
N GLY A 112 -49.52 1.37 -27.36
CA GLY A 112 -50.65 1.95 -26.65
C GLY A 112 -50.49 3.46 -26.47
N LEU A 113 -51.26 4.25 -27.22
CA LEU A 113 -51.34 5.70 -27.10
C LEU A 113 -52.16 6.10 -25.87
N SER A 114 -51.70 7.13 -25.13
CA SER A 114 -52.56 8.24 -24.71
C SER A 114 -51.75 9.45 -24.23
N SER A 115 -52.26 10.59 -24.64
CA SER A 115 -51.74 11.95 -24.61
C SER A 115 -51.93 12.68 -23.27
N GLN A 116 -50.94 13.46 -22.82
CA GLN A 116 -51.13 14.66 -22.00
C GLN A 116 -49.92 15.62 -22.05
N ILE A 117 -50.24 16.89 -21.81
CA ILE A 117 -49.58 18.16 -22.15
C ILE A 117 -48.31 18.44 -21.31
N PRO A 118 -47.26 19.12 -21.83
CA PRO A 118 -46.06 19.43 -21.06
C PRO A 118 -46.22 20.73 -20.22
N GLN A 119 -45.94 20.65 -18.91
CA GLN A 119 -45.62 21.80 -18.05
C GLN A 119 -44.09 21.92 -17.88
N PRO A 120 -43.54 23.13 -17.73
CA PRO A 120 -42.10 23.33 -17.61
C PRO A 120 -41.65 23.15 -16.15
N SER A 121 -41.07 21.99 -15.84
CA SER A 121 -40.41 21.75 -14.54
C SER A 121 -38.91 22.03 -14.68
N LEU A 122 -38.46 23.22 -14.26
CA LEU A 122 -37.09 23.40 -13.82
C LEU A 122 -36.93 22.71 -12.45
N ALA A 123 -36.38 21.51 -12.45
CA ALA A 123 -35.57 20.96 -11.37
C ALA A 123 -35.01 19.62 -11.84
N THR A 124 -33.75 19.62 -12.25
CA THR A 124 -32.96 18.40 -12.33
C THR A 124 -32.76 17.94 -10.87
N SER A 125 -33.68 17.13 -10.35
CA SER A 125 -33.48 16.44 -9.08
C SER A 125 -32.40 15.40 -9.28
N VAL A 126 -31.15 15.77 -9.01
CA VAL A 126 -30.09 14.81 -8.75
C VAL A 126 -30.59 14.01 -7.54
N SER A 127 -30.73 12.70 -7.71
CA SER A 127 -31.11 11.82 -6.60
C SER A 127 -30.02 11.89 -5.54
N GLU A 128 -30.21 12.73 -4.52
CA GLU A 128 -29.27 12.86 -3.42
C GLU A 128 -29.25 11.55 -2.64
N GLY A 129 -28.08 10.88 -2.63
CA GLY A 129 -27.85 9.75 -1.76
C GLY A 129 -27.93 10.14 -0.27
N PRO A 130 -27.89 9.16 0.65
CA PRO A 130 -27.86 9.45 2.07
C PRO A 130 -26.64 10.33 2.39
N ARG A 131 -26.86 11.45 3.10
CA ARG A 131 -25.77 12.36 3.52
C ARG A 131 -25.17 11.92 4.84
N ALA A 132 -23.85 12.01 4.97
CA ALA A 132 -23.12 11.58 6.16
C ALA A 132 -23.55 12.36 7.42
N LEU A 133 -23.75 13.68 7.31
CA LEU A 133 -24.10 14.53 8.45
C LEU A 133 -25.55 14.38 8.94
N ASP A 134 -26.42 13.74 8.16
CA ASP A 134 -27.79 13.46 8.59
C ASP A 134 -27.84 12.28 9.57
N ASP A 135 -26.80 11.43 9.59
CA ASP A 135 -26.61 10.41 10.63
C ASP A 135 -25.98 11.05 11.87
N LYS A 136 -26.79 11.16 12.93
CA LYS A 136 -26.35 11.68 14.24
C LYS A 136 -25.13 10.95 14.79
N ASN A 137 -24.96 9.67 14.49
CA ASN A 137 -23.82 8.90 14.96
C ASN A 137 -22.53 9.32 14.25
N VAL A 138 -22.59 9.60 12.94
CA VAL A 138 -21.44 10.05 12.16
C VAL A 138 -20.92 11.38 12.67
N TYR A 139 -21.83 12.35 12.91
CA TYR A 139 -21.46 13.62 13.51
C TYR A 139 -20.79 13.43 14.88
N GLN A 140 -21.37 12.59 15.75
CA GLN A 140 -20.79 12.32 17.07
C GLN A 140 -19.40 11.70 16.97
N TRP A 141 -19.19 10.73 16.07
CA TRP A 141 -17.87 10.10 15.89
C TRP A 141 -16.84 11.08 15.34
N ILE A 142 -17.21 12.02 14.47
CA ILE A 142 -16.30 13.07 13.99
C ILE A 142 -15.83 13.97 15.15
N VAL A 143 -16.75 14.33 16.06
CA VAL A 143 -16.42 15.12 17.25
C VAL A 143 -15.54 14.31 18.21
N GLU A 144 -15.87 13.04 18.46
CA GLU A 144 -15.08 12.15 19.33
C GLU A 144 -13.68 11.89 18.77
N LEU A 145 -13.53 11.79 17.45
CA LEU A 145 -12.24 11.63 16.77
C LEU A 145 -11.30 12.81 17.07
N SER A 146 -11.85 14.03 17.04
CA SER A 146 -11.07 15.26 17.15
C SER A 146 -10.81 15.70 18.59
N TYR A 147 -11.81 15.55 19.48
CA TYR A 147 -11.77 16.12 20.84
C TYR A 147 -12.15 15.13 21.94
N GLY A 148 -12.67 13.96 21.60
CA GLY A 148 -13.23 13.02 22.57
C GLY A 148 -12.22 12.00 23.10
N PRO A 149 -12.50 11.39 24.26
CA PRO A 149 -11.69 10.30 24.80
C PRO A 149 -11.88 8.98 24.02
N ASN A 150 -12.96 8.84 23.23
CA ASN A 150 -13.31 7.60 22.54
C ASN A 150 -12.80 7.53 21.10
N ARG A 151 -11.65 8.16 20.82
CA ARG A 151 -11.08 8.29 19.47
C ARG A 151 -10.95 6.95 18.74
N GLU A 152 -10.47 5.91 19.40
CA GLU A 152 -10.28 4.59 18.80
C GLU A 152 -11.60 3.96 18.33
N GLN A 153 -12.66 4.10 19.13
CA GLN A 153 -13.99 3.60 18.77
C GLN A 153 -14.57 4.42 17.60
N ALA A 154 -14.37 5.74 17.61
CA ALA A 154 -14.81 6.61 16.52
C ALA A 154 -14.11 6.26 15.19
N LEU A 155 -12.80 6.00 15.20
CA LEU A 155 -12.05 5.54 14.03
C LEU A 155 -12.64 4.24 13.46
N LEU A 156 -12.93 3.27 14.33
CA LEU A 156 -13.47 1.98 13.92
C LEU A 156 -14.86 2.13 13.27
N GLU A 157 -15.76 2.87 13.90
CA GLU A 157 -17.13 3.02 13.40
C GLU A 157 -17.21 3.86 12.13
N LEU A 158 -16.46 4.98 12.05
CA LEU A 158 -16.33 5.75 10.80
C LEU A 158 -15.72 4.90 9.69
N GLY A 159 -14.72 4.07 10.00
CA GLY A 159 -14.10 3.15 9.05
C GLY A 159 -15.10 2.16 8.44
N LYS A 160 -16.04 1.64 9.24
CA LYS A 160 -17.13 0.76 8.74
C LYS A 160 -18.13 1.49 7.85
N LYS A 161 -18.33 2.79 8.07
CA LYS A 161 -19.30 3.63 7.36
C LYS A 161 -18.74 4.29 6.09
N ARG A 162 -17.44 4.13 5.81
CA ARG A 162 -16.75 4.81 4.70
C ARG A 162 -17.31 4.53 3.31
N GLU A 163 -17.98 3.39 3.10
CA GLU A 163 -18.62 3.00 1.83
C GLU A 163 -20.13 3.29 1.81
N GLN A 164 -20.71 3.69 2.95
CA GLN A 164 -22.15 3.94 3.05
C GLN A 164 -22.52 5.37 2.62
N TYR A 165 -21.59 6.31 2.71
CA TYR A 165 -21.82 7.73 2.46
C TYR A 165 -20.78 8.27 1.48
N ASP A 166 -21.23 8.70 0.30
CA ASP A 166 -20.35 9.24 -0.75
C ASP A 166 -19.73 10.59 -0.34
N ASP A 167 -20.42 11.36 0.50
CA ASP A 167 -20.00 12.69 0.98
C ASP A 167 -19.13 12.63 2.25
N LEU A 168 -18.97 11.47 2.90
CA LEU A 168 -18.14 11.34 4.11
C LEU A 168 -16.70 11.84 3.90
N PRO A 169 -15.99 11.53 2.79
CA PRO A 169 -14.66 12.09 2.52
C PRO A 169 -14.60 13.62 2.57
N ILE A 170 -15.63 14.29 2.03
CA ILE A 170 -15.75 15.75 2.03
C ILE A 170 -15.94 16.25 3.46
N VAL A 171 -16.80 15.59 4.23
CA VAL A 171 -17.04 15.91 5.63
C VAL A 171 -15.77 15.74 6.48
N LEU A 172 -15.04 14.64 6.31
CA LEU A 172 -13.79 14.37 7.02
C LEU A 172 -12.73 15.45 6.71
N TRP A 173 -12.62 15.86 5.45
CA TRP A 173 -11.66 16.88 5.05
C TRP A 173 -11.97 18.26 5.62
N ASN A 174 -13.24 18.66 5.59
CA ASN A 174 -13.67 20.01 5.98
C ASN A 174 -13.95 20.16 7.49
N SER A 175 -14.06 19.05 8.21
CA SER A 175 -14.27 19.07 9.67
C SER A 175 -13.00 19.50 10.40
N PHE A 176 -13.10 20.54 11.21
CA PHE A 176 -11.95 21.14 11.90
C PHE A 176 -11.29 20.14 12.86
N GLY A 177 -9.99 19.88 12.64
CA GLY A 177 -9.16 19.02 13.49
C GLY A 177 -9.13 17.54 13.08
N VAL A 178 -9.98 17.09 12.17
CA VAL A 178 -10.06 15.67 11.76
C VAL A 178 -8.78 15.22 11.06
N MET A 179 -8.34 15.92 10.01
CA MET A 179 -7.12 15.54 9.29
C MET A 179 -5.87 15.58 10.18
N THR A 180 -5.78 16.55 11.09
CA THR A 180 -4.72 16.62 12.10
C THR A 180 -4.75 15.41 13.03
N SER A 181 -5.93 15.00 13.49
CA SER A 181 -6.09 13.82 14.35
C SER A 181 -5.73 12.52 13.64
N LEU A 182 -6.07 12.38 12.34
CA LEU A 182 -5.65 11.22 11.54
C LEU A 182 -4.14 11.16 11.33
N LEU A 183 -3.49 12.32 11.14
CA LEU A 183 -2.03 12.40 11.05
C LEU A 183 -1.35 12.10 12.38
N ASP A 184 -1.93 12.54 13.50
CA ASP A 184 -1.46 12.21 14.86
C ASP A 184 -1.44 10.68 15.08
N GLU A 185 -2.49 9.97 14.66
CA GLU A 185 -2.54 8.51 14.70
C GLU A 185 -1.39 7.87 13.90
N ILE A 186 -1.02 8.42 12.73
CA ILE A 186 0.12 7.93 11.93
C ILE A 186 1.44 8.17 12.66
N VAL A 187 1.69 9.42 13.09
CA VAL A 187 2.98 9.83 13.66
C VAL A 187 3.22 9.13 15.00
N SER A 188 2.17 8.85 15.78
CA SER A 188 2.26 8.11 17.04
C SER A 188 2.86 6.70 16.89
N VAL A 189 2.78 6.12 15.68
CA VAL A 189 3.29 4.78 15.38
C VAL A 189 4.77 4.79 14.98
N TYR A 190 5.33 5.94 14.56
CA TYR A 190 6.73 6.01 14.10
C TYR A 190 7.76 5.47 15.09
N PRO A 191 7.69 5.75 16.41
CA PRO A 191 8.63 5.20 17.37
C PRO A 191 8.58 3.67 17.49
N LEU A 192 7.49 3.03 17.04
CA LEU A 192 7.27 1.58 17.09
C LEU A 192 7.79 0.85 15.85
N LEU A 193 8.25 1.58 14.82
CA LEU A 193 8.74 0.99 13.57
C LEU A 193 10.17 0.49 13.69
N SER A 194 11.02 1.19 14.45
CA SER A 194 12.43 0.85 14.66
C SER A 194 12.87 1.25 16.08
N PRO A 195 13.16 0.28 16.98
CA PRO A 195 13.04 -1.18 16.80
C PRO A 195 11.59 -1.62 16.57
N PRO A 196 11.36 -2.79 15.93
CA PRO A 196 10.02 -3.21 15.49
C PRO A 196 9.14 -3.72 16.65
N ASN A 197 8.54 -2.78 17.39
CA ASN A 197 7.73 -3.02 18.59
C ASN A 197 6.21 -2.81 18.36
N LEU A 198 5.77 -2.83 17.10
CA LEU A 198 4.36 -2.61 16.75
C LEU A 198 3.48 -3.78 17.19
N THR A 199 2.54 -3.49 18.10
CA THR A 199 1.55 -4.48 18.56
C THR A 199 0.39 -4.63 17.59
N SER A 200 -0.35 -5.75 17.67
CA SER A 200 -1.56 -5.96 16.86
C SER A 200 -2.65 -4.91 17.11
N ALA A 201 -2.80 -4.44 18.35
CA ALA A 201 -3.78 -3.41 18.70
C ALA A 201 -3.40 -2.05 18.10
N ALA A 202 -2.15 -1.63 18.26
CA ALA A 202 -1.65 -0.38 17.67
C ALA A 202 -1.73 -0.39 16.14
N SER A 203 -1.33 -1.50 15.50
CA SER A 203 -1.48 -1.69 14.04
C SER A 203 -2.95 -1.60 13.60
N SER A 204 -3.87 -2.24 14.33
CA SER A 204 -5.31 -2.19 13.99
C SER A 204 -5.88 -0.79 14.09
N ARG A 205 -5.52 -0.04 15.14
CA ARG A 205 -5.97 1.34 15.36
C ARG A 205 -5.49 2.27 14.25
N VAL A 206 -4.20 2.28 13.93
CA VAL A 206 -3.69 3.15 12.85
C VAL A 206 -4.23 2.74 11.49
N CYS A 207 -4.45 1.44 11.23
CA CYS A 207 -5.08 0.99 9.99
C CYS A 207 -6.53 1.48 9.84
N ASN A 208 -7.27 1.68 10.93
CA ASN A 208 -8.59 2.32 10.87
C ASN A 208 -8.47 3.80 10.44
N ALA A 209 -7.44 4.52 10.90
CA ALA A 209 -7.17 5.88 10.43
C ALA A 209 -6.75 5.89 8.94
N LEU A 210 -5.88 4.96 8.53
CA LEU A 210 -5.48 4.80 7.12
C LEU A 210 -6.67 4.48 6.22
N ALA A 211 -7.64 3.68 6.69
CA ALA A 211 -8.87 3.40 5.98
C ALA A 211 -9.71 4.66 5.69
N LEU A 212 -9.73 5.62 6.60
CA LEU A 212 -10.38 6.92 6.38
C LEU A 212 -9.56 7.79 5.42
N LEU A 213 -8.23 7.80 5.54
CA LEU A 213 -7.38 8.52 4.57
C LEU A 213 -7.51 7.92 3.16
N GLN A 214 -7.74 6.61 3.04
CA GLN A 214 -8.00 5.95 1.76
C GLN A 214 -9.29 6.46 1.10
N CYS A 215 -10.38 6.68 1.85
CA CYS A 215 -11.60 7.23 1.25
C CYS A 215 -11.45 8.71 0.85
N VAL A 216 -10.73 9.51 1.66
CA VAL A 216 -10.34 10.89 1.31
C VAL A 216 -9.49 10.94 0.04
N ALA A 217 -8.53 10.03 -0.11
CA ALA A 217 -7.71 9.91 -1.32
C ALA A 217 -8.50 9.44 -2.56
N ALA A 218 -9.51 8.59 -2.36
CA ALA A 218 -10.34 8.06 -3.44
C ALA A 218 -11.34 9.10 -3.99
N HIS A 219 -11.84 10.01 -3.17
CA HIS A 219 -12.91 10.95 -3.53
C HIS A 219 -12.42 12.09 -4.44
N GLN A 220 -13.20 12.42 -5.47
CA GLN A 220 -12.79 13.33 -6.55
C GLN A 220 -12.46 14.76 -6.08
N GLU A 221 -13.21 15.30 -5.10
CA GLU A 221 -13.03 16.67 -4.63
C GLU A 221 -11.87 16.82 -3.64
N THR A 222 -11.59 15.78 -2.86
CA THR A 222 -10.59 15.82 -1.79
C THR A 222 -9.25 15.27 -2.22
N ARG A 223 -9.18 14.46 -3.29
CA ARG A 223 -7.95 13.84 -3.79
C ARG A 223 -6.82 14.84 -4.04
N ASN A 224 -7.10 15.92 -4.77
CA ASN A 224 -6.08 16.93 -5.07
C ASN A 224 -5.65 17.70 -3.81
N LEU A 225 -6.58 17.94 -2.89
CA LEU A 225 -6.26 18.58 -1.62
C LEU A 225 -5.36 17.67 -0.76
N PHE A 226 -5.67 16.37 -0.72
CA PHE A 226 -4.87 15.34 -0.06
C PHE A 226 -3.46 15.23 -0.63
N LEU A 227 -3.34 15.26 -1.97
CA LEU A 227 -2.05 15.25 -2.67
C LEU A 227 -1.24 16.52 -2.38
N ASN A 228 -1.85 17.70 -2.52
CA ASN A 228 -1.20 19.00 -2.30
C ASN A 228 -0.76 19.21 -0.84
N ALA A 229 -1.46 18.57 0.10
CA ALA A 229 -1.07 18.54 1.51
C ALA A 229 0.10 17.58 1.79
N HIS A 230 0.62 16.88 0.78
CA HIS A 230 1.74 15.92 0.89
C HIS A 230 1.51 14.80 1.92
N ILE A 231 0.23 14.51 2.25
CA ILE A 231 -0.14 13.44 3.19
C ILE A 231 0.42 12.07 2.81
N PRO A 232 0.50 11.67 1.51
CA PRO A 232 1.10 10.38 1.14
C PRO A 232 2.50 10.14 1.71
N LEU A 233 3.30 11.19 1.90
CA LEU A 233 4.67 11.08 2.41
C LEU A 233 4.73 10.54 3.84
N PHE A 234 3.70 10.78 4.64
CA PHE A 234 3.59 10.24 6.00
C PHE A 234 3.45 8.71 6.02
N LEU A 235 3.12 8.09 4.89
CA LEU A 235 2.95 6.64 4.78
C LEU A 235 4.24 5.91 4.40
N TYR A 236 5.25 6.63 3.91
CA TYR A 236 6.47 6.00 3.41
C TYR A 236 7.31 5.32 4.50
N PRO A 237 7.40 5.84 5.74
CA PRO A 237 8.01 5.11 6.84
C PRO A 237 7.38 3.73 7.06
N PHE A 238 6.05 3.60 6.89
CA PHE A 238 5.36 2.31 6.99
C PHE A 238 5.74 1.35 5.87
N LEU A 239 5.75 1.85 4.62
CA LEU A 239 6.15 1.07 3.44
C LEU A 239 7.62 0.62 3.48
N ASN A 240 8.48 1.38 4.16
CA ASN A 240 9.91 1.10 4.29
C ASN A 240 10.23 0.00 5.32
N THR A 241 9.26 -0.45 6.13
CA THR A 241 9.47 -1.49 7.14
C THR A 241 9.77 -2.86 6.51
N ASN A 242 10.63 -3.65 7.17
CA ASN A 242 11.08 -4.97 6.70
C ASN A 242 10.62 -6.13 7.61
N SER A 243 9.95 -5.84 8.73
CA SER A 243 9.44 -6.85 9.65
C SER A 243 8.32 -7.68 9.02
N LYS A 244 8.47 -9.00 9.04
CA LYS A 244 7.47 -9.97 8.54
C LYS A 244 6.37 -10.30 9.55
N GLN A 245 6.36 -9.66 10.71
CA GLN A 245 5.31 -9.87 11.70
C GLN A 245 3.96 -9.39 11.15
N ARG A 246 2.88 -10.07 11.54
CA ARG A 246 1.51 -9.78 11.08
C ARG A 246 1.10 -8.30 11.23
N PRO A 247 1.41 -7.59 12.35
CA PRO A 247 1.08 -6.16 12.48
C PRO A 247 1.75 -5.28 11.41
N PHE A 248 2.98 -5.61 10.99
CA PHE A 248 3.72 -4.87 9.98
C PHE A 248 3.27 -5.19 8.54
N GLU A 249 2.93 -6.44 8.24
CA GLU A 249 2.32 -6.80 6.95
C GLU A 249 0.97 -6.10 6.78
N TYR A 250 0.13 -6.07 7.81
CA TYR A 250 -1.16 -5.39 7.77
C TYR A 250 -1.01 -3.88 7.61
N LEU A 251 -0.04 -3.28 8.31
CA LEU A 251 0.27 -1.85 8.20
C LEU A 251 0.70 -1.47 6.77
N ARG A 252 1.64 -2.24 6.18
CA ARG A 252 2.11 -2.01 4.81
C ARG A 252 0.99 -2.16 3.79
N LEU A 253 0.20 -3.21 3.90
CA LEU A 253 -0.93 -3.45 3.00
C LEU A 253 -1.95 -2.31 3.03
N THR A 254 -2.33 -1.84 4.23
CA THR A 254 -3.30 -0.74 4.38
C THR A 254 -2.72 0.57 3.84
N SER A 255 -1.43 0.82 4.07
CA SER A 255 -0.73 2.00 3.53
C SER A 255 -0.68 1.98 1.99
N LEU A 256 -0.40 0.83 1.38
CA LEU A 256 -0.48 0.65 -0.07
C LEU A 256 -1.90 0.87 -0.59
N GLY A 257 -2.93 0.53 0.18
CA GLY A 257 -4.33 0.80 -0.16
C GLY A 257 -4.62 2.28 -0.39
N VAL A 258 -4.05 3.16 0.44
CA VAL A 258 -4.16 4.62 0.28
C VAL A 258 -3.49 5.08 -1.02
N ILE A 259 -2.26 4.64 -1.28
CA ILE A 259 -1.54 4.98 -2.53
C ILE A 259 -2.25 4.40 -3.76
N GLY A 260 -2.75 3.18 -3.66
CA GLY A 260 -3.54 2.51 -4.69
C GLY A 260 -4.81 3.27 -5.06
N ALA A 261 -5.48 3.86 -4.06
CA ALA A 261 -6.67 4.70 -4.29
C ALA A 261 -6.33 5.99 -5.06
N LEU A 262 -5.17 6.61 -4.80
CA LEU A 262 -4.72 7.80 -5.53
C LEU A 262 -4.49 7.52 -7.02
N VAL A 263 -3.76 6.44 -7.33
CA VAL A 263 -3.38 6.10 -8.72
C VAL A 263 -4.52 5.45 -9.51
N LYS A 264 -5.63 5.09 -8.87
CA LYS A 264 -6.74 4.37 -9.51
C LYS A 264 -7.41 5.19 -10.62
N ASN A 265 -7.45 6.51 -10.46
CA ASN A 265 -8.19 7.43 -11.34
C ASN A 265 -7.34 8.05 -12.46
N ASP A 266 -6.15 7.48 -12.73
CA ASP A 266 -5.30 7.85 -13.87
C ASP A 266 -5.04 9.37 -13.98
N THR A 267 -4.86 10.02 -12.82
CA THR A 267 -4.63 11.47 -12.70
C THR A 267 -3.13 11.75 -12.87
N PRO A 268 -2.69 12.46 -13.94
CA PRO A 268 -1.27 12.68 -14.23
C PRO A 268 -0.51 13.41 -13.10
N GLU A 269 -1.17 14.32 -12.39
CA GLU A 269 -0.60 15.06 -11.26
C GLU A 269 -0.20 14.11 -10.12
N VAL A 270 -0.97 13.05 -9.88
CA VAL A 270 -0.65 12.02 -8.89
C VAL A 270 0.61 11.27 -9.32
N ILE A 271 0.73 10.90 -10.60
CA ILE A 271 1.92 10.21 -11.11
C ILE A 271 3.14 11.11 -10.99
N SER A 272 3.05 12.37 -11.42
CA SER A 272 4.14 13.35 -11.32
C SER A 272 4.63 13.49 -9.88
N PHE A 273 3.72 13.65 -8.92
CA PHE A 273 4.05 13.68 -7.50
C PHE A 273 4.80 12.41 -7.07
N LEU A 274 4.26 11.23 -7.37
CA LEU A 274 4.83 9.94 -6.97
C LEU A 274 6.22 9.66 -7.56
N LEU A 275 6.50 10.14 -8.77
CA LEU A 275 7.81 10.02 -9.41
C LEU A 275 8.89 10.83 -8.67
N THR A 276 8.52 11.96 -8.06
CA THR A 276 9.46 12.81 -7.30
C THR A 276 9.76 12.31 -5.89
N THR A 277 9.05 11.29 -5.42
CA THR A 277 9.04 10.87 -4.01
C THR A 277 9.49 9.42 -3.79
N GLU A 278 10.14 8.79 -4.76
CA GLU A 278 10.72 7.44 -4.63
C GLU A 278 9.70 6.31 -4.29
N ILE A 279 8.45 6.41 -4.75
CA ILE A 279 7.47 5.33 -4.52
C ILE A 279 7.88 4.01 -5.20
N ILE A 280 8.55 4.09 -6.37
CA ILE A 280 8.90 2.92 -7.18
C ILE A 280 9.86 1.99 -6.41
N PRO A 281 11.00 2.44 -5.86
CA PRO A 281 11.85 1.61 -4.99
C PRO A 281 11.10 0.93 -3.84
N LEU A 282 10.17 1.63 -3.18
CA LEU A 282 9.36 1.07 -2.09
C LEU A 282 8.45 -0.06 -2.59
N CYS A 283 7.73 0.17 -3.69
CA CYS A 283 6.88 -0.86 -4.30
C CYS A 283 7.68 -2.07 -4.78
N LEU A 284 8.83 -1.87 -5.41
CA LEU A 284 9.69 -2.96 -5.89
C LEU A 284 10.16 -3.87 -4.73
N ARG A 285 10.54 -3.31 -3.59
CA ARG A 285 10.92 -4.09 -2.41
C ARG A 285 9.78 -4.94 -1.86
N ILE A 286 8.56 -4.38 -1.84
CA ILE A 286 7.35 -5.08 -1.40
C ILE A 286 6.99 -6.20 -2.39
N MET A 287 7.07 -5.91 -3.69
CA MET A 287 6.86 -6.88 -4.78
C MET A 287 7.79 -8.10 -4.68
N GLU A 288 9.01 -7.91 -4.19
CA GLU A 288 9.99 -9.00 -4.04
C GLU A 288 9.69 -9.90 -2.84
N SER A 289 9.40 -9.32 -1.66
CA SER A 289 9.54 -10.04 -0.38
C SER A 289 8.35 -9.98 0.60
N SER A 290 7.19 -9.44 0.21
CA SER A 290 5.99 -9.35 1.06
C SER A 290 4.93 -10.45 0.80
N SER A 291 3.83 -10.42 1.56
CA SER A 291 2.64 -11.23 1.30
C SER A 291 2.05 -11.03 -0.11
N GLU A 292 1.42 -12.07 -0.67
CA GLU A 292 0.82 -12.04 -2.01
C GLU A 292 -0.15 -10.87 -2.21
N LEU A 293 -0.93 -10.55 -1.18
CA LEU A 293 -1.88 -9.44 -1.21
C LEU A 293 -1.14 -8.08 -1.31
N SER A 294 -0.08 -7.89 -0.53
CA SER A 294 0.77 -6.68 -0.62
C SER A 294 1.48 -6.59 -1.97
N LYS A 295 1.99 -7.72 -2.49
CA LYS A 295 2.58 -7.79 -3.84
C LYS A 295 1.59 -7.37 -4.91
N THR A 296 0.32 -7.80 -4.80
CA THR A 296 -0.75 -7.47 -5.76
C THR A 296 -1.03 -5.97 -5.79
N VAL A 297 -1.12 -5.31 -4.63
CA VAL A 297 -1.35 -3.87 -4.58
C VAL A 297 -0.11 -3.09 -5.05
N ALA A 298 1.09 -3.52 -4.67
CA ALA A 298 2.33 -2.87 -5.08
C ALA A 298 2.55 -2.93 -6.59
N ILE A 299 2.36 -4.10 -7.23
CA ILE A 299 2.46 -4.20 -8.69
C ILE A 299 1.34 -3.44 -9.41
N PHE A 300 0.14 -3.34 -8.82
CA PHE A 300 -0.92 -2.48 -9.36
C PHE A 300 -0.49 -1.01 -9.39
N ILE A 301 0.15 -0.50 -8.34
CA ILE A 301 0.68 0.88 -8.30
C ILE A 301 1.76 1.07 -9.37
N VAL A 302 2.73 0.15 -9.46
CA VAL A 302 3.78 0.21 -10.49
C VAL A 302 3.19 0.14 -11.90
N GLN A 303 2.18 -0.70 -12.12
CA GLN A 303 1.48 -0.78 -13.40
C GLN A 303 0.82 0.57 -13.75
N LYS A 304 0.13 1.21 -12.80
CA LYS A 304 -0.51 2.52 -13.03
C LYS A 304 0.52 3.60 -13.37
N ILE A 305 1.68 3.59 -12.71
CA ILE A 305 2.80 4.47 -13.06
C ILE A 305 3.30 4.19 -14.48
N LEU A 306 3.49 2.92 -14.85
CA LEU A 306 3.97 2.56 -16.19
C LEU A 306 2.96 2.90 -17.31
N VAL A 307 1.66 2.84 -17.03
CA VAL A 307 0.62 3.20 -18.00
C VAL A 307 0.76 4.67 -18.42
N ASP A 308 1.08 5.56 -17.48
CA ASP A 308 1.37 6.96 -17.75
C ASP A 308 2.67 7.15 -18.55
N ASP A 309 2.68 8.07 -19.51
CA ASP A 309 3.83 8.31 -20.40
C ASP A 309 5.04 8.88 -19.64
N ALA A 310 4.82 9.78 -18.67
CA ALA A 310 5.90 10.33 -17.85
C ALA A 310 6.48 9.25 -16.92
N GLY A 311 5.62 8.37 -16.39
CA GLY A 311 6.05 7.22 -15.59
C GLY A 311 6.85 6.19 -16.39
N LEU A 312 6.42 5.83 -17.61
CA LEU A 312 7.19 4.96 -18.50
C LEU A 312 8.54 5.60 -18.85
N ALA A 313 8.55 6.88 -19.24
CA ALA A 313 9.77 7.61 -19.56
C ALA A 313 10.73 7.64 -18.35
N TYR A 314 10.23 7.85 -17.13
CA TYR A 314 11.03 7.86 -15.91
C TYR A 314 11.71 6.50 -15.65
N VAL A 315 10.95 5.39 -15.78
CA VAL A 315 11.47 4.04 -15.55
C VAL A 315 12.50 3.67 -16.60
N CYS A 316 12.27 4.04 -17.86
CA CYS A 316 13.16 3.75 -18.98
C CYS A 316 14.27 4.81 -19.17
N GLN A 317 14.33 5.84 -18.33
CA GLN A 317 15.30 6.94 -18.47
C GLN A 317 16.76 6.47 -18.35
N THR A 318 17.00 5.47 -17.50
CA THR A 318 18.33 4.88 -17.29
C THR A 318 18.22 3.38 -17.30
N TYR A 319 19.31 2.72 -17.72
CA TYR A 319 19.38 1.26 -17.70
C TYR A 319 19.19 0.70 -16.29
N GLU A 320 19.71 1.36 -15.25
CA GLU A 320 19.60 0.93 -13.85
C GLU A 320 18.15 0.88 -13.36
N ARG A 321 17.36 1.92 -13.64
CA ARG A 321 15.94 1.96 -13.27
C ARG A 321 15.14 0.89 -14.00
N PHE A 322 15.35 0.74 -15.30
CA PHE A 322 14.72 -0.32 -16.09
C PHE A 322 15.10 -1.71 -15.54
N ALA A 323 16.39 -1.95 -15.32
CA ALA A 323 16.91 -3.24 -14.86
C ALA A 323 16.36 -3.61 -13.47
N ALA A 324 16.22 -2.63 -12.56
CA ALA A 324 15.61 -2.86 -11.26
C ALA A 324 14.16 -3.34 -11.38
N VAL A 325 13.35 -2.69 -12.23
CA VAL A 325 11.96 -3.11 -12.48
C VAL A 325 11.92 -4.49 -13.15
N ALA A 326 12.70 -4.69 -14.21
CA ALA A 326 12.72 -5.94 -14.96
C ALA A 326 13.18 -7.14 -14.10
N SER A 327 14.19 -6.95 -13.24
CA SER A 327 14.67 -7.99 -12.33
C SER A 327 13.60 -8.43 -11.33
N VAL A 328 12.87 -7.47 -10.74
CA VAL A 328 11.79 -7.80 -9.80
C VAL A 328 10.63 -8.48 -10.51
N LEU A 329 10.24 -8.01 -11.70
CA LEU A 329 9.21 -8.68 -12.51
C LEU A 329 9.62 -10.11 -12.86
N LYS A 330 10.89 -10.36 -13.22
CA LYS A 330 11.41 -11.70 -13.44
C LYS A 330 11.29 -12.58 -12.19
N ALA A 331 11.73 -12.07 -11.03
CA ALA A 331 11.62 -12.81 -9.77
C ALA A 331 10.16 -13.16 -9.42
N MET A 332 9.21 -12.28 -9.75
CA MET A 332 7.78 -12.57 -9.59
C MET A 332 7.30 -13.67 -10.54
N VAL A 333 7.72 -13.67 -11.81
CA VAL A 333 7.41 -14.75 -12.76
C VAL A 333 7.95 -16.09 -12.25
N ASP A 334 9.20 -16.11 -11.80
CA ASP A 334 9.85 -17.34 -11.29
C ASP A 334 9.09 -17.90 -10.07
N GLN A 335 8.55 -17.03 -9.21
CA GLN A 335 7.70 -17.45 -8.06
C GLN A 335 6.34 -18.00 -8.49
N LEU A 336 5.73 -17.44 -9.54
CA LEU A 336 4.44 -17.87 -10.08
C LEU A 336 4.46 -19.27 -10.70
N LEU A 337 5.64 -19.84 -10.96
CA LEU A 337 5.78 -21.24 -11.38
C LEU A 337 5.41 -22.22 -10.26
N THR A 338 5.57 -21.80 -9.00
CA THR A 338 5.35 -22.64 -7.82
C THR A 338 4.04 -22.35 -7.10
N GLN A 339 3.38 -21.23 -7.44
CA GLN A 339 2.17 -20.74 -6.78
C GLN A 339 1.14 -20.33 -7.84
N GLU A 340 -0.10 -20.83 -7.73
CA GLU A 340 -1.20 -20.49 -8.65
C GLU A 340 -1.72 -19.05 -8.41
N GLY A 341 -0.92 -18.04 -8.78
CA GLY A 341 -1.23 -16.62 -8.59
C GLY A 341 -1.74 -15.91 -9.85
N SER A 342 -2.95 -16.23 -10.34
CA SER A 342 -3.50 -15.64 -11.58
C SER A 342 -3.60 -14.11 -11.55
N ARG A 343 -3.86 -13.52 -10.37
CA ARG A 343 -3.98 -12.06 -10.19
C ARG A 343 -2.65 -11.33 -10.33
N LEU A 344 -1.54 -11.93 -9.91
CA LEU A 344 -0.23 -11.31 -10.07
C LEU A 344 0.23 -11.40 -11.52
N LEU A 345 0.01 -12.54 -12.17
CA LEU A 345 0.41 -12.77 -13.56
C LEU A 345 -0.17 -11.70 -14.50
N LYS A 346 -1.47 -11.37 -14.38
CA LYS A 346 -2.10 -10.33 -15.21
C LYS A 346 -1.43 -8.96 -15.07
N HIS A 347 -0.93 -8.60 -13.89
CA HIS A 347 -0.26 -7.33 -13.65
C HIS A 347 1.16 -7.36 -14.21
N VAL A 348 1.88 -8.49 -14.03
CA VAL A 348 3.22 -8.71 -14.58
C VAL A 348 3.21 -8.61 -16.10
N VAL A 349 2.28 -9.28 -16.78
CA VAL A 349 2.13 -9.23 -18.24
C VAL A 349 1.86 -7.80 -18.72
N ARG A 350 0.96 -7.06 -18.04
CA ARG A 350 0.67 -5.66 -18.39
C ARG A 350 1.88 -4.74 -18.20
N CYS A 351 2.69 -4.95 -17.16
CA CYS A 351 3.92 -4.19 -16.96
C CYS A 351 4.93 -4.45 -18.08
N TYR A 352 5.18 -5.72 -18.43
CA TYR A 352 6.09 -6.06 -19.54
C TYR A 352 5.60 -5.52 -20.88
N LEU A 353 4.30 -5.66 -21.18
CA LEU A 353 3.69 -5.10 -22.39
C LEU A 353 3.96 -3.61 -22.47
N ARG A 354 3.68 -2.87 -21.40
CA ARG A 354 3.88 -1.42 -21.37
C ARG A 354 5.35 -1.02 -21.49
N LEU A 355 6.27 -1.77 -20.86
CA LEU A 355 7.71 -1.56 -21.04
C LEU A 355 8.16 -1.77 -22.49
N SER A 356 7.50 -2.65 -23.25
CA SER A 356 7.83 -2.90 -24.67
C SER A 356 7.48 -1.75 -25.62
N ASP A 357 6.71 -0.75 -25.16
CA ASP A 357 6.41 0.44 -25.93
C ASP A 357 7.64 1.37 -26.03
N ASN A 358 8.52 1.34 -25.03
CA ASN A 358 9.80 2.06 -25.09
C ASN A 358 10.83 1.27 -25.94
N PRO A 359 11.47 1.88 -26.96
CA PRO A 359 12.34 1.17 -27.91
C PRO A 359 13.60 0.57 -27.27
N ASP A 360 14.19 1.24 -26.28
CA ASP A 360 15.39 0.78 -25.58
C ASP A 360 15.06 -0.38 -24.64
N ALA A 361 13.99 -0.23 -23.86
CA ALA A 361 13.47 -1.28 -23.00
C ALA A 361 13.04 -2.50 -23.82
N ARG A 362 12.36 -2.31 -24.96
CA ARG A 362 12.01 -3.39 -25.90
C ARG A 362 13.24 -4.16 -26.35
N THR A 363 14.32 -3.47 -26.71
CA THR A 363 15.58 -4.11 -27.12
C THR A 363 16.22 -4.91 -26.00
N ALA A 364 16.17 -4.41 -24.76
CA ALA A 364 16.64 -5.14 -23.59
C ALA A 364 15.74 -6.35 -23.26
N LEU A 365 14.42 -6.19 -23.33
CA LEU A 365 13.43 -7.23 -23.05
C LEU A 365 13.56 -8.44 -23.99
N ARG A 366 13.97 -8.25 -25.26
CA ARG A 366 14.29 -9.38 -26.15
C ARG A 366 15.32 -10.33 -25.55
N LYS A 367 16.25 -9.81 -24.74
CA LYS A 367 17.35 -10.58 -24.12
C LYS A 367 16.99 -11.10 -22.73
N CYS A 368 16.12 -10.42 -21.98
CA CYS A 368 15.89 -10.72 -20.57
C CYS A 368 14.44 -11.12 -20.20
N LEU A 369 13.51 -11.18 -21.16
CA LEU A 369 12.15 -11.67 -20.89
C LEU A 369 12.21 -13.14 -20.42
N PRO A 370 11.57 -13.50 -19.28
CA PRO A 370 11.53 -14.87 -18.78
C PRO A 370 10.98 -15.87 -19.81
N GLU A 371 11.66 -17.02 -19.97
CA GLU A 371 11.25 -18.06 -20.95
C GLU A 371 9.85 -18.62 -20.67
N SER A 372 9.45 -18.69 -19.41
CA SER A 372 8.10 -19.13 -19.02
C SER A 372 6.97 -18.22 -19.52
N LEU A 373 7.27 -16.99 -19.94
CA LEU A 373 6.31 -16.10 -20.61
C LEU A 373 6.31 -16.27 -22.14
N LYS A 374 7.32 -16.92 -22.71
CA LYS A 374 7.44 -17.19 -24.15
C LYS A 374 6.88 -18.57 -24.52
N ASP A 375 6.96 -19.52 -23.60
CA ASP A 375 6.46 -20.87 -23.79
C ASP A 375 4.99 -21.01 -23.35
N GLN A 376 4.50 -22.26 -23.29
CA GLN A 376 3.13 -22.58 -22.91
C GLN A 376 2.93 -22.76 -21.39
N THR A 377 3.90 -22.38 -20.55
CA THR A 377 3.88 -22.61 -19.09
C THR A 377 2.65 -22.02 -18.43
N PHE A 378 2.27 -20.79 -18.79
CA PHE A 378 1.10 -20.12 -18.22
C PHE A 378 -0.20 -20.29 -19.02
N HIS A 379 -0.23 -21.16 -20.04
CA HIS A 379 -1.42 -21.33 -20.88
C HIS A 379 -2.67 -21.70 -20.05
N GLN A 380 -2.51 -22.65 -19.12
CA GLN A 380 -3.59 -23.10 -18.25
C GLN A 380 -4.01 -22.02 -17.24
N ALA A 381 -3.03 -21.31 -16.65
CA ALA A 381 -3.29 -20.22 -15.69
C ALA A 381 -4.03 -19.03 -16.33
N LEU A 382 -3.85 -18.82 -17.63
CA LEU A 382 -4.50 -17.76 -18.40
C LEU A 382 -5.75 -18.23 -19.15
N LYS A 383 -6.18 -19.50 -19.00
CA LYS A 383 -7.23 -20.10 -19.82
C LYS A 383 -8.50 -19.23 -19.88
N ASP A 384 -8.93 -18.73 -18.73
CA ASP A 384 -10.16 -17.96 -18.56
C ASP A 384 -9.93 -16.43 -18.58
N ASP A 385 -8.68 -15.95 -18.67
CA ASP A 385 -8.34 -14.52 -18.75
C ASP A 385 -7.93 -14.11 -20.17
N THR A 386 -8.95 -13.91 -21.01
CA THR A 386 -8.78 -13.50 -22.42
C THR A 386 -8.04 -12.16 -22.56
N SER A 387 -8.20 -11.24 -21.61
CA SER A 387 -7.51 -9.94 -21.65
C SER A 387 -6.01 -10.12 -21.49
N SER A 388 -5.59 -10.88 -20.46
CA SER A 388 -4.17 -11.14 -20.21
C SER A 388 -3.53 -11.99 -21.31
N LYS A 389 -4.26 -12.94 -21.91
CA LYS A 389 -3.81 -13.68 -23.11
C LYS A 389 -3.49 -12.73 -24.28
N LYS A 390 -4.40 -11.79 -24.58
CA LYS A 390 -4.19 -10.79 -25.64
C LYS A 390 -2.99 -9.89 -25.33
N CYS A 391 -2.84 -9.45 -24.09
CA CYS A 391 -1.69 -8.65 -23.67
C CYS A 391 -0.37 -9.42 -23.83
N LEU A 392 -0.33 -10.71 -23.47
CA LEU A 392 0.87 -11.54 -23.63
C LEU A 392 1.19 -11.75 -25.11
N ALA A 393 0.20 -12.06 -25.95
CA ALA A 393 0.39 -12.20 -27.38
C ALA A 393 0.93 -10.90 -28.02
N GLN A 394 0.39 -9.74 -27.63
CA GLN A 394 0.88 -8.45 -28.10
C GLN A 394 2.31 -8.16 -27.64
N LEU A 395 2.66 -8.51 -26.39
CA LEU A 395 4.02 -8.38 -25.88
C LEU A 395 5.00 -9.22 -26.71
N LEU A 396 4.66 -10.48 -26.98
CA LEU A 396 5.50 -11.35 -27.81
C LEU A 396 5.62 -10.83 -29.24
N LEU A 397 4.53 -10.28 -29.80
CA LEU A 397 4.55 -9.63 -31.12
C LEU A 397 5.46 -8.39 -31.13
N ASN A 398 5.42 -7.56 -30.09
CA ASN A 398 6.30 -6.39 -29.99
C ASN A 398 7.78 -6.80 -29.93
N LEU A 399 8.09 -7.96 -29.32
CA LEU A 399 9.46 -8.42 -29.14
C LEU A 399 10.00 -9.24 -30.32
N GLY A 400 9.13 -9.93 -31.06
CA GLY A 400 9.49 -10.72 -32.23
C GLY A 400 9.44 -9.92 -33.53
N ASP A 401 10.59 -9.70 -34.16
CA ASP A 401 10.62 -9.24 -35.55
C ASP A 401 10.16 -10.41 -36.46
N TYR A 402 8.97 -10.27 -37.07
CA TYR A 402 8.37 -11.08 -38.16
C TYR A 402 8.17 -12.62 -38.03
N GLU A 403 8.84 -13.36 -37.16
CA GLU A 403 8.67 -14.85 -37.08
C GLU A 403 7.55 -15.32 -36.13
N GLY A 404 7.08 -14.46 -35.22
CA GLY A 404 6.00 -14.77 -34.26
C GLY A 404 4.58 -14.79 -34.86
N GLN A 405 4.40 -14.34 -36.10
CA GLN A 405 3.08 -14.28 -36.77
C GLN A 405 2.48 -15.68 -37.01
N GLN A 406 3.31 -16.73 -37.16
CA GLN A 406 2.84 -18.11 -37.35
C GLN A 406 2.38 -18.79 -36.05
N GLN A 407 2.87 -18.37 -34.88
CA GLN A 407 2.41 -18.90 -33.59
C GLN A 407 1.19 -18.14 -33.05
N ALA A 408 1.07 -16.83 -33.33
CA ALA A 408 -0.10 -16.05 -32.94
C ALA A 408 -1.40 -16.52 -33.64
N GLN A 409 -1.32 -17.04 -34.87
CA GLN A 409 -2.45 -17.67 -35.55
C GLN A 409 -2.91 -18.99 -34.90
N ASN A 410 -2.04 -19.68 -34.16
CA ASN A 410 -2.37 -20.91 -33.46
C ASN A 410 -2.91 -20.69 -32.03
N LEU A 411 -2.78 -19.48 -31.46
CA LEU A 411 -3.40 -19.11 -30.17
C LEU A 411 -4.71 -18.33 -30.32
N GLN A 412 -5.08 -17.93 -31.54
CA GLN A 412 -6.35 -17.28 -31.86
C GLN A 412 -7.46 -18.26 -32.29
N GLN A 413 -7.12 -19.53 -32.50
CA GLN A 413 -8.05 -20.66 -32.56
C GLN A 413 -8.11 -21.33 -31.19
#